data_AF-A0AB36GW79-F1
#
_entry.id   AF-A0AB36GW79-F1
#
_cell.length_a   1.000
_cell.length_b   1.000
_cell.length_c   1.000
_cell.angle_alpha   90.00
_cell.angle_beta   90.00
_cell.angle_gamma   90.00
#
_symmetry.space_group_name_H-M   'P 1'
#
loop_
_entity.id
_entity.type
_entity.pdbx_description
1 polymer ?
#
loop_
_entity_poly.entity_id
_entity_poly.type
_entity_poly.pdbx_seq_one_letter_code
_entity_poly.pdbx_strand_id
1 'polypeptide(L)'
;MPYEHNLSKPFIAPIFIEEDGYWQNCMKPYLEREGWYIAEVDCAGATGSLEFGRRLLTALDFDWDSFPYEFDVHWAFEYATEVDWLDLRQGLFVYYKNFEDVLSMADRLGNDRYAIYAVHMVDYMRLDYPMRPSPYPRSGDDYEVTLGYGFGVSRASLPRVEQFFTGNNEILIANPEVVEYPWTWHEERKKKYFPQGFPAPRCDERGEWIFDPERYPESPAFTGDAGYPVEE
;
A
#
# COMPACT_ATOMS: atom_id res chain seq x y z
N MET A 1 8.74 -0.59 24.61
CA MET A 1 8.50 -1.98 24.20
C MET A 1 8.77 -2.08 22.71
N PRO A 2 9.59 -3.04 22.27
CA PRO A 2 9.78 -3.29 20.85
C PRO A 2 8.45 -3.69 20.18
N TYR A 3 8.36 -3.53 18.86
CA TYR A 3 7.21 -4.00 18.10
C TYR A 3 7.14 -5.53 18.18
N GLU A 4 6.08 -6.04 18.81
CA GLU A 4 5.73 -7.45 18.83
C GLU A 4 4.58 -7.66 17.84
N HIS A 5 4.86 -8.35 16.73
CA HIS A 5 3.83 -8.72 15.76
C HIS A 5 3.06 -9.96 16.26
N ASN A 6 1.75 -10.03 15.96
CA ASN A 6 0.88 -11.10 16.45
C ASN A 6 0.93 -12.40 15.62
N LEU A 7 1.98 -12.61 14.81
CA LEU A 7 1.98 -13.59 13.70
C LEU A 7 3.16 -14.56 13.73
N SER A 8 3.07 -15.67 13.00
CA SER A 8 4.09 -16.73 12.98
C SER A 8 5.33 -16.41 12.14
N LYS A 9 5.28 -15.40 11.28
CA LYS A 9 6.38 -14.97 10.41
C LYS A 9 6.92 -13.61 10.84
N PRO A 10 8.25 -13.40 10.79
CA PRO A 10 8.86 -12.12 11.13
C PRO A 10 8.30 -11.00 10.26
N PHE A 11 8.05 -9.84 10.87
CA PHE A 11 7.79 -8.61 10.14
C PHE A 11 9.11 -8.08 9.59
N ILE A 12 9.15 -7.74 8.31
CA ILE A 12 10.32 -7.09 7.69
C ILE A 12 9.95 -5.61 7.58
N ALA A 13 10.76 -4.71 8.10
CA ALA A 13 10.56 -3.26 8.06
C ALA A 13 11.48 -2.64 7.00
N PRO A 14 10.98 -2.28 5.81
CA PRO A 14 11.75 -1.55 4.81
C PRO A 14 11.92 -0.09 5.24
N ILE A 15 13.15 0.29 5.53
CA ILE A 15 13.51 1.64 5.98
C ILE A 15 14.11 2.41 4.82
N PHE A 16 13.48 3.52 4.47
CA PHE A 16 13.94 4.44 3.44
C PHE A 16 14.60 5.63 4.12
N ILE A 17 15.92 5.73 4.01
CA ILE A 17 16.65 6.89 4.52
C ILE A 17 16.37 8.07 3.59
N GLU A 18 15.71 9.11 4.11
CA GLU A 18 15.22 10.23 3.30
C GLU A 18 16.37 10.96 2.59
N GLU A 19 17.51 11.12 3.26
CA GLU A 19 18.69 11.79 2.73
C GLU A 19 19.31 11.07 1.53
N ASP A 20 19.07 9.76 1.39
CA ASP A 20 19.57 8.96 0.27
C ASP A 20 18.73 9.16 -0.99
N GLY A 21 17.53 9.76 -0.86
CA GLY A 21 16.65 10.08 -1.96
C GLY A 21 16.10 8.87 -2.72
N TYR A 22 16.33 7.64 -2.25
CA TYR A 22 15.93 6.42 -2.94
C TYR A 22 14.41 6.32 -3.14
N TRP A 23 13.61 6.70 -2.13
CA TRP A 23 12.16 6.77 -2.27
C TRP A 23 11.75 7.73 -3.41
N GLN A 24 12.18 8.99 -3.32
CA GLN A 24 11.74 10.05 -4.24
C GLN A 24 12.28 9.90 -5.66
N ASN A 25 13.51 9.43 -5.81
CA ASN A 25 14.20 9.40 -7.10
C ASN A 25 14.13 8.05 -7.81
N CYS A 26 13.76 6.97 -7.11
CA CYS A 26 13.79 5.61 -7.67
C CYS A 26 12.50 4.83 -7.43
N MET A 27 12.16 4.53 -6.18
CA MET A 27 11.05 3.64 -5.86
C MET A 27 9.70 4.23 -6.27
N LYS A 28 9.41 5.47 -5.85
CA LYS A 28 8.13 6.13 -6.17
C LYS A 28 7.93 6.31 -7.69
N PRO A 29 8.88 6.85 -8.46
CA PRO A 29 8.74 6.93 -9.93
C PRO A 29 8.57 5.58 -10.62
N TYR A 30 9.15 4.50 -10.08
CA TYR A 30 8.93 3.14 -10.60
C TYR A 30 7.48 2.69 -10.34
N LEU A 31 7.00 2.80 -9.11
CA LEU A 31 5.63 2.43 -8.73
C LEU A 31 4.58 3.20 -9.53
N GLU A 32 4.78 4.51 -9.71
CA GLU A 32 3.90 5.36 -10.54
C GLU A 32 3.87 4.89 -12.00
N ARG A 33 5.02 4.50 -12.57
CA ARG A 33 5.10 3.97 -13.95
C ARG A 33 4.39 2.63 -14.10
N GLU A 34 4.48 1.78 -13.09
CA GLU A 34 3.80 0.49 -13.05
C GLU A 34 2.32 0.62 -12.69
N GLY A 35 1.83 1.84 -12.42
CA GLY A 35 0.42 2.13 -12.17
C GLY A 35 -0.06 1.74 -10.77
N TRP A 36 0.83 1.60 -9.80
CA TRP A 36 0.46 1.32 -8.41
C TRP A 36 -0.24 2.52 -7.78
N TYR A 37 -1.21 2.24 -6.91
CA TYR A 37 -1.70 3.27 -6.00
C TYR A 37 -0.66 3.49 -4.89
N ILE A 38 -0.30 4.75 -4.61
CA ILE A 38 0.69 5.10 -3.59
C ILE A 38 0.02 5.96 -2.52
N ALA A 39 -0.17 5.39 -1.33
CA ALA A 39 -0.61 6.11 -0.14
C ALA A 39 0.61 6.67 0.62
N GLU A 40 0.99 7.92 0.33
CA GLU A 40 2.03 8.64 1.08
C GLU A 40 1.42 9.31 2.31
N VAL A 41 1.64 8.72 3.49
CA VAL A 41 1.17 9.22 4.79
C VAL A 41 2.26 10.09 5.40
N ASP A 42 2.04 11.41 5.40
CA ASP A 42 2.94 12.33 6.10
C ASP A 42 2.74 12.21 7.61
N CYS A 43 3.73 11.65 8.32
CA CYS A 43 3.69 11.47 9.76
C CYS A 43 4.17 12.70 10.54
N ALA A 44 4.58 13.77 9.85
CA ALA A 44 5.12 14.97 10.51
C ALA A 44 4.13 15.54 11.53
N GLY A 45 4.60 15.72 12.75
CA GLY A 45 3.84 16.25 13.87
C GLY A 45 2.71 15.34 14.36
N ALA A 46 2.78 14.02 14.14
CA ALA A 46 1.77 13.07 14.62
C ALA A 46 1.41 13.28 16.10
N THR A 47 0.10 13.35 16.37
CA THR A 47 -0.40 13.76 17.71
C THR A 47 -0.99 12.63 18.52
N GLY A 48 -1.58 11.62 17.86
CA GLY A 48 -2.14 10.41 18.47
C GLY A 48 -2.70 9.45 17.40
N SER A 49 -3.13 8.25 17.81
CA SER A 49 -3.63 7.21 16.88
C SER A 49 -4.84 7.63 16.06
N LEU A 50 -5.77 8.42 16.63
CA LEU A 50 -6.96 8.88 15.91
C LEU A 50 -6.56 9.77 14.72
N GLU A 51 -5.66 10.70 14.98
CA GLU A 51 -5.20 11.66 13.98
C GLU A 51 -4.31 10.98 12.94
N PHE A 52 -3.46 10.03 13.36
CA PHE A 52 -2.73 9.15 12.44
C PHE A 52 -3.67 8.34 11.52
N GLY A 53 -4.72 7.72 12.09
CA GLY A 53 -5.72 6.97 11.33
C GLY A 53 -6.42 7.84 10.28
N ARG A 54 -6.75 9.10 10.62
CA ARG A 54 -7.28 10.07 9.64
C ARG A 54 -6.29 10.36 8.52
N ARG A 55 -5.00 10.51 8.82
CA ARG A 55 -3.97 10.74 7.79
C ARG A 55 -3.85 9.56 6.84
N LEU A 56 -3.85 8.33 7.36
CA LEU A 56 -3.81 7.12 6.54
C LEU A 56 -5.01 7.05 5.60
N LEU A 57 -6.24 7.19 6.12
CA LEU A 57 -7.44 7.15 5.27
C LEU A 57 -7.47 8.30 4.26
N THR A 58 -6.99 9.48 4.64
CA THR A 58 -6.86 10.60 3.68
C THR A 58 -5.86 10.29 2.57
N ALA A 59 -4.73 9.61 2.87
CA ALA A 59 -3.78 9.17 1.84
C ALA A 59 -4.33 8.03 0.96
N LEU A 60 -5.38 7.35 1.42
CA LEU A 60 -6.15 6.35 0.68
C LEU A 60 -7.37 6.98 -0.01
N ASP A 61 -7.41 8.31 -0.21
CA ASP A 61 -8.49 9.04 -0.87
C ASP A 61 -9.89 8.73 -0.28
N PHE A 62 -9.97 8.51 1.03
CA PHE A 62 -11.24 8.25 1.72
C PHE A 62 -12.17 9.46 1.64
N ASP A 63 -13.43 9.23 1.26
CA ASP A 63 -14.47 10.24 1.22
C ASP A 63 -15.01 10.55 2.61
N TRP A 64 -14.44 11.57 3.23
CA TRP A 64 -14.87 12.07 4.54
C TRP A 64 -16.27 12.67 4.55
N ASP A 65 -16.77 13.19 3.42
CA ASP A 65 -18.09 13.83 3.34
C ASP A 65 -19.22 12.79 3.37
N SER A 66 -18.94 11.58 2.87
CA SER A 66 -19.87 10.45 2.90
C SER A 66 -19.88 9.69 4.23
N PHE A 67 -18.96 9.97 5.16
CA PHE A 67 -18.85 9.25 6.43
C PHE A 67 -19.90 9.72 7.46
N PRO A 68 -20.84 8.85 7.89
CA PRO A 68 -22.02 9.30 8.62
C PRO A 68 -21.88 9.28 10.16
N TYR A 69 -20.71 8.87 10.69
CA TYR A 69 -20.50 8.63 12.12
C TYR A 69 -19.41 9.54 12.72
N GLU A 70 -19.31 9.53 14.06
CA GLU A 70 -18.13 10.06 14.72
C GLU A 70 -16.95 9.12 14.46
N PHE A 71 -15.88 9.67 13.88
CA PHE A 71 -14.71 8.88 13.50
C PHE A 71 -13.86 8.52 14.72
N ASP A 72 -13.46 7.26 14.80
CA ASP A 72 -12.57 6.75 15.84
C ASP A 72 -11.45 5.85 15.26
N VAL A 73 -10.62 5.30 16.13
CA VAL A 73 -9.49 4.44 15.74
C VAL A 73 -9.91 3.05 15.23
N HIS A 74 -11.14 2.61 15.52
CA HIS A 74 -11.69 1.35 15.02
C HIS A 74 -12.07 1.51 13.55
N TRP A 75 -12.79 2.59 13.21
CA TRP A 75 -13.10 2.94 11.82
C TRP A 75 -11.86 3.10 10.96
N ALA A 76 -10.82 3.77 11.49
CA ALA A 76 -9.54 3.89 10.80
C ALA A 76 -8.96 2.52 10.39
N PHE A 77 -9.07 1.53 11.28
CA PHE A 77 -8.57 0.18 11.02
C PHE A 77 -9.43 -0.56 10.01
N GLU A 78 -10.75 -0.58 10.21
CA GLU A 78 -11.71 -1.25 9.32
C GLU A 78 -11.58 -0.76 7.87
N TYR A 79 -11.66 0.55 7.66
CA TYR A 79 -11.57 1.14 6.33
C TYR A 79 -10.19 0.98 5.70
N ALA A 80 -9.11 1.06 6.49
CA ALA A 80 -7.77 0.79 5.97
C ALA A 80 -7.57 -0.68 5.59
N THR A 81 -8.34 -1.61 6.16
CA THR A 81 -8.32 -3.02 5.72
C THR A 81 -9.29 -3.30 4.57
N GLU A 82 -10.33 -2.49 4.38
CA GLU A 82 -11.31 -2.69 3.31
C GLU A 82 -10.96 -1.99 2.01
N VAL A 83 -10.64 -0.69 2.02
CA VAL A 83 -10.28 0.14 0.84
C VAL A 83 -10.98 -0.31 -0.45
N ASP A 84 -12.30 -0.47 -0.40
CA ASP A 84 -13.11 -1.03 -1.49
C ASP A 84 -13.49 0.02 -2.54
N TRP A 85 -13.23 1.30 -2.24
CA TRP A 85 -13.44 2.44 -3.11
C TRP A 85 -12.27 2.71 -4.08
N LEU A 86 -11.11 2.07 -3.89
CA LEU A 86 -9.95 2.21 -4.79
C LEU A 86 -9.76 0.96 -5.66
N ASP A 87 -9.31 1.18 -6.91
CA ASP A 87 -8.80 0.09 -7.73
C ASP A 87 -7.34 -0.20 -7.38
N LEU A 88 -7.10 -1.33 -6.72
CA LEU A 88 -5.78 -1.77 -6.26
C LEU A 88 -5.21 -2.92 -7.11
N ARG A 89 -5.74 -3.14 -8.31
CA ARG A 89 -5.38 -4.30 -9.14
C ARG A 89 -3.90 -4.30 -9.53
N GLN A 90 -3.34 -3.11 -9.84
CA GLN A 90 -1.92 -2.91 -10.09
C GLN A 90 -1.06 -3.08 -8.81
N GLY A 91 -1.59 -2.69 -7.66
CA GLY A 91 -0.97 -2.82 -6.35
C GLY A 91 -1.21 -1.60 -5.47
N LEU A 92 -1.01 -1.76 -4.16
CA LEU A 92 -1.02 -0.67 -3.19
C LEU A 92 0.37 -0.54 -2.58
N PHE A 93 0.91 0.66 -2.50
CA PHE A 93 2.10 0.96 -1.70
C PHE A 93 1.75 1.94 -0.59
N VAL A 94 1.98 1.57 0.67
CA VAL A 94 1.80 2.47 1.83
C VAL A 94 3.16 2.98 2.31
N TYR A 95 3.41 4.27 2.17
CA TYR A 95 4.66 4.89 2.59
C TYR A 95 4.42 5.85 3.76
N TYR A 96 5.01 5.54 4.92
CA TYR A 96 4.99 6.43 6.07
C TYR A 96 6.19 7.36 6.02
N LYS A 97 5.98 8.59 5.57
CA LYS A 97 7.01 9.63 5.50
C LYS A 97 7.22 10.26 6.86
N ASN A 98 8.46 10.64 7.23
CA ASN A 98 8.79 11.18 8.55
C ASN A 98 8.37 10.23 9.70
N PHE A 99 8.54 8.92 9.55
CA PHE A 99 8.04 7.93 10.51
C PHE A 99 8.62 8.09 11.92
N GLU A 100 9.78 8.72 12.08
CA GLU A 100 10.33 9.10 13.37
C GLU A 100 9.39 9.98 14.22
N ASP A 101 8.47 10.72 13.60
CA ASP A 101 7.50 11.54 14.32
C ASP A 101 6.41 10.68 14.97
N VAL A 102 6.12 9.49 14.41
CA VAL A 102 5.28 8.48 15.06
C VAL A 102 5.97 7.95 16.32
N LEU A 103 7.29 7.70 16.25
CA LEU A 103 8.08 7.25 17.39
C LEU A 103 8.18 8.36 18.45
N SER A 104 8.44 9.60 18.02
CA SER A 104 8.49 10.77 18.89
C SER A 104 7.15 11.06 19.57
N MET A 105 6.04 10.85 18.86
CA MET A 105 4.69 10.89 19.44
C MET A 105 4.54 9.82 20.53
N ALA A 106 4.94 8.58 20.26
CA ALA A 106 4.84 7.51 21.25
C ALA A 106 5.69 7.78 22.50
N ASP A 107 6.90 8.30 22.32
CA ASP A 107 7.79 8.73 23.41
C ASP A 107 7.16 9.87 24.23
N ARG A 108 6.61 10.89 23.56
CA ARG A 108 5.91 12.02 24.20
C ARG A 108 4.68 11.59 24.99
N LEU A 109 3.93 10.62 24.47
CA LEU A 109 2.75 10.05 25.14
C LEU A 109 3.12 8.96 26.17
N GLY A 110 4.40 8.60 26.28
CA GLY A 110 4.91 7.61 27.23
C GLY A 110 4.41 6.20 26.97
N ASN A 111 4.03 5.86 25.73
CA ASN A 111 3.43 4.56 25.41
C ASN A 111 3.67 4.14 23.96
N ASP A 112 4.50 3.12 23.75
CA ASP A 112 4.80 2.60 22.40
C ASP A 112 3.56 2.04 21.67
N ARG A 113 2.43 1.79 22.35
CA ARG A 113 1.18 1.36 21.70
C ARG A 113 0.72 2.29 20.57
N TYR A 114 1.04 3.58 20.65
CA TYR A 114 0.72 4.54 19.59
C TYR A 114 1.54 4.30 18.31
N ALA A 115 2.83 3.96 18.44
CA ALA A 115 3.67 3.59 17.29
C ALA A 115 3.37 2.16 16.81
N ILE A 116 3.09 1.24 17.73
CA ILE A 116 2.65 -0.12 17.41
C ILE A 116 1.38 -0.05 16.56
N TYR A 117 0.40 0.81 16.90
CA TYR A 117 -0.82 0.96 16.11
C TYR A 117 -0.53 1.28 14.63
N ALA A 118 0.36 2.24 14.36
CA ALA A 118 0.72 2.61 12.99
C ALA A 118 1.32 1.45 12.19
N VAL A 119 2.27 0.71 12.77
CA VAL A 119 2.89 -0.46 12.13
C VAL A 119 1.91 -1.63 12.01
N HIS A 120 1.06 -1.81 13.01
CA HIS A 120 0.05 -2.86 13.04
C HIS A 120 -0.98 -2.69 11.91
N MET A 121 -1.30 -1.45 11.50
CA MET A 121 -2.18 -1.22 10.33
C MET A 121 -1.58 -1.83 9.05
N VAL A 122 -0.33 -1.51 8.69
CA VAL A 122 0.30 -2.06 7.48
C VAL A 122 0.56 -3.57 7.56
N ASP A 123 0.91 -4.07 8.75
CA ASP A 123 1.09 -5.52 8.96
C ASP A 123 -0.23 -6.29 8.80
N TYR A 124 -1.36 -5.72 9.24
CA TYR A 124 -2.67 -6.30 9.00
C TYR A 124 -3.12 -6.19 7.55
N MET A 125 -2.94 -5.04 6.90
CA MET A 125 -3.24 -4.88 5.47
C MET A 125 -2.49 -5.94 4.64
N ARG A 126 -1.22 -6.23 5.00
CA ARG A 126 -0.41 -7.28 4.34
C ARG A 126 -1.06 -8.67 4.42
N LEU A 127 -1.76 -8.97 5.50
CA LEU A 127 -2.46 -10.25 5.68
C LEU A 127 -3.83 -10.30 5.03
N ASP A 128 -4.52 -9.16 5.01
CA ASP A 128 -5.91 -9.07 4.58
C ASP A 128 -6.04 -8.91 3.05
N TYR A 129 -5.10 -8.19 2.44
CA TYR A 129 -5.10 -7.89 1.00
C TYR A 129 -4.64 -9.01 0.04
N PRO A 130 -4.00 -10.13 0.45
CA PRO A 130 -3.54 -11.15 -0.49
C PRO A 130 -4.60 -11.69 -1.46
N MET A 131 -5.88 -11.62 -1.11
CA MET A 131 -6.98 -12.00 -1.99
C MET A 131 -8.19 -11.12 -1.73
N ARG A 132 -8.63 -10.37 -2.73
CA ARG A 132 -9.85 -9.56 -2.64
C ARG A 132 -10.96 -10.11 -3.51
N PRO A 133 -12.21 -10.12 -3.02
CA PRO A 133 -13.34 -10.37 -3.89
C PRO A 133 -13.31 -9.33 -4.99
N SER A 134 -13.46 -9.78 -6.24
CA SER A 134 -13.83 -8.86 -7.30
C SER A 134 -15.08 -8.09 -6.84
N PRO A 135 -15.19 -6.79 -7.14
CA PRO A 135 -16.39 -6.01 -6.84
C PRO A 135 -17.68 -6.59 -7.47
N TYR A 136 -17.59 -7.66 -8.28
CA TYR A 136 -18.73 -8.44 -8.78
C TYR A 136 -18.71 -9.92 -8.31
N PRO A 137 -19.64 -10.34 -7.42
CA PRO A 137 -19.71 -11.71 -6.87
C PRO A 137 -20.13 -12.82 -7.87
N ARG A 138 -20.40 -12.48 -9.14
CA ARG A 138 -20.76 -13.45 -10.20
C ARG A 138 -19.58 -13.86 -11.09
N SER A 139 -18.46 -13.14 -11.06
CA SER A 139 -17.30 -13.49 -11.89
C SER A 139 -16.42 -14.56 -11.24
N GLY A 140 -16.50 -14.74 -9.92
CA GLY A 140 -15.61 -15.68 -9.21
C GLY A 140 -14.13 -15.31 -9.30
N ASP A 141 -13.83 -14.11 -9.80
CA ASP A 141 -12.47 -13.64 -10.07
C ASP A 141 -11.99 -12.80 -8.91
N ASP A 142 -11.74 -13.44 -7.77
CA ASP A 142 -10.95 -12.82 -6.72
C ASP A 142 -9.59 -12.42 -7.32
N TYR A 143 -9.11 -11.22 -7.01
CA TYR A 143 -7.82 -10.75 -7.50
C TYR A 143 -6.86 -10.52 -6.33
N GLU A 144 -5.60 -10.82 -6.58
CA GLU A 144 -4.55 -10.68 -5.59
C GLU A 144 -4.07 -9.22 -5.58
N VAL A 145 -4.21 -8.53 -4.46
CA VAL A 145 -3.57 -7.22 -4.28
C VAL A 145 -2.13 -7.46 -3.83
N THR A 146 -1.20 -6.78 -4.50
CA THR A 146 0.19 -6.74 -4.02
C THR A 146 0.30 -5.53 -3.13
N LEU A 147 0.62 -5.74 -1.85
CA LEU A 147 0.87 -4.67 -0.90
C LEU A 147 2.37 -4.46 -0.70
N GLY A 148 2.86 -3.29 -1.11
CA GLY A 148 4.15 -2.76 -0.71
C GLY A 148 4.03 -1.79 0.46
N TYR A 149 5.10 -1.64 1.25
CA TYR A 149 5.13 -0.67 2.34
C TYR A 149 6.54 -0.21 2.68
N GLY A 150 6.66 0.96 3.31
CA GLY A 150 7.94 1.50 3.72
C GLY A 150 7.85 2.60 4.77
N PHE A 151 8.93 2.76 5.52
CA PHE A 151 9.08 3.78 6.55
C PHE A 151 10.19 4.75 6.13
N GLY A 152 9.80 5.96 5.72
CA GLY A 152 10.70 7.08 5.48
C GLY A 152 11.19 7.66 6.79
N VAL A 153 12.51 7.69 7.00
CA VAL A 153 13.11 8.23 8.22
C VAL A 153 14.37 9.04 7.90
N SER A 154 14.65 10.05 8.70
CA SER A 154 15.97 10.65 8.72
C SER A 154 17.03 9.67 9.21
N ARG A 155 18.24 9.79 8.68
CA ARG A 155 19.40 8.99 9.11
C ARG A 155 19.68 9.14 10.61
N ALA A 156 19.43 10.32 11.16
CA ALA A 156 19.62 10.59 12.59
C ALA A 156 18.67 9.77 13.48
N SER A 157 17.50 9.40 12.97
CA SER A 157 16.47 8.66 13.71
C SER A 157 16.65 7.15 13.66
N LEU A 158 17.56 6.65 12.81
CA LEU A 158 17.79 5.22 12.60
C LEU A 158 18.02 4.43 13.91
N PRO A 159 18.80 4.90 14.90
CA PRO A 159 18.97 4.16 16.16
C PRO A 159 17.66 3.95 16.94
N ARG A 160 16.74 4.92 16.93
CA ARG A 160 15.44 4.79 17.61
C ARG A 160 14.51 3.85 16.85
N VAL A 161 14.59 3.86 15.51
CA VAL A 161 13.88 2.95 14.61
C VAL A 161 14.36 1.51 14.82
N GLU A 162 15.68 1.30 14.87
CA GLU A 162 16.29 0.01 15.17
C GLU A 162 15.86 -0.51 16.53
N GLN A 163 15.87 0.35 17.56
CA GLN A 163 15.37 0.00 18.89
C GLN A 163 13.89 -0.39 18.88
N PHE A 164 13.07 0.30 18.09
CA PHE A 164 11.64 0.02 17.98
C PHE A 164 11.36 -1.33 17.31
N PHE A 165 12.05 -1.62 16.21
CA PHE A 165 11.89 -2.89 15.49
C PHE A 165 12.74 -4.05 16.05
N THR A 166 13.57 -3.82 17.08
CA THR A 166 14.38 -4.87 17.73
C THR A 166 13.53 -6.09 18.12
N GLY A 167 14.06 -7.31 17.95
CA GLY A 167 13.38 -8.56 18.33
C GLY A 167 13.34 -9.56 17.17
N ASN A 168 12.18 -10.18 16.95
CA ASN A 168 11.95 -11.12 15.83
C ASN A 168 11.63 -10.40 14.50
N ASN A 169 11.78 -9.08 14.42
CA ASN A 169 11.58 -8.35 13.17
C ASN A 169 12.92 -8.18 12.44
N GLU A 170 12.84 -8.07 11.12
CA GLU A 170 14.00 -7.81 10.27
C GLU A 170 13.94 -6.36 9.78
N ILE A 171 15.09 -5.68 9.76
CA ILE A 171 15.20 -4.33 9.21
C ILE A 171 15.88 -4.43 7.85
N LEU A 172 15.25 -3.86 6.84
CA LEU A 172 15.76 -3.81 5.47
C LEU A 172 16.01 -2.37 5.08
N ILE A 173 17.28 -1.94 5.00
CA ILE A 173 17.60 -0.59 4.52
C ILE A 173 17.39 -0.54 3.01
N ALA A 174 16.35 0.16 2.58
CA ALA A 174 15.95 0.25 1.19
C ALA A 174 16.98 1.05 0.37
N ASN A 175 17.51 0.43 -0.68
CA ASN A 175 18.47 1.03 -1.59
C ASN A 175 18.44 0.28 -2.95
N PRO A 176 19.09 0.79 -4.01
CA PRO A 176 19.06 0.17 -5.34
C PRO A 176 19.68 -1.24 -5.42
N GLU A 177 20.50 -1.64 -4.45
CA GLU A 177 21.13 -2.98 -4.39
C GLU A 177 20.22 -4.02 -3.72
N VAL A 178 19.11 -3.60 -3.11
CA VAL A 178 18.11 -4.52 -2.55
C VAL A 178 17.41 -5.24 -3.69
N VAL A 179 17.59 -6.56 -3.72
CA VAL A 179 17.01 -7.44 -4.76
C VAL A 179 15.66 -8.03 -4.37
N GLU A 180 15.38 -8.14 -3.06
CA GLU A 180 14.15 -8.74 -2.55
C GLU A 180 13.52 -7.86 -1.45
N TYR A 181 12.32 -7.37 -1.75
CA TYR A 181 11.42 -6.72 -0.80
C TYR A 181 10.33 -7.71 -0.35
N PRO A 182 9.61 -7.43 0.75
CA PRO A 182 8.54 -8.29 1.25
C PRO A 182 7.44 -8.63 0.22
N TRP A 183 7.28 -7.78 -0.80
CA TRP A 183 6.29 -7.93 -1.88
C TRP A 183 6.88 -8.39 -3.22
N THR A 184 8.21 -8.59 -3.35
CA THR A 184 8.85 -8.97 -4.62
C THR A 184 8.26 -10.24 -5.22
N TRP A 185 8.00 -11.27 -4.41
CA TRP A 185 7.44 -12.54 -4.89
C TRP A 185 6.02 -12.38 -5.47
N HIS A 186 5.23 -11.47 -4.90
CA HIS A 186 3.90 -11.14 -5.40
C HIS A 186 4.00 -10.41 -6.74
N GLU A 187 4.97 -9.49 -6.90
CA GLU A 187 5.23 -8.82 -8.19
C GLU A 187 5.62 -9.81 -9.29
N GLU A 188 6.54 -10.74 -9.01
CA GLU A 188 6.96 -11.77 -9.97
C GLU A 188 5.80 -12.67 -10.38
N ARG A 189 4.99 -13.10 -9.41
CA ARG A 189 3.79 -13.89 -9.69
C ARG A 189 2.80 -13.13 -10.57
N LYS A 190 2.57 -11.84 -10.30
CA LYS A 190 1.72 -10.98 -11.14
C LYS A 190 2.27 -10.83 -12.55
N LYS A 191 3.57 -10.53 -12.69
CA LYS A 191 4.25 -10.40 -14.00
C LYS A 191 4.22 -11.72 -14.79
N LYS A 192 4.23 -12.87 -14.12
CA LYS A 192 4.07 -14.19 -14.78
C LYS A 192 2.69 -14.37 -15.43
N TYR A 193 1.63 -13.90 -14.79
CA TYR A 193 0.26 -14.03 -15.31
C TYR A 193 -0.12 -12.91 -16.28
N PHE A 194 0.49 -11.73 -16.12
CA PHE A 194 0.24 -10.55 -16.93
C PHE A 194 1.57 -9.99 -17.49
N PRO A 195 2.28 -10.74 -18.37
CA PRO A 195 3.63 -10.38 -18.84
C PRO A 195 3.64 -9.13 -19.74
N GLN A 196 2.49 -8.82 -20.31
CA GLN A 196 2.24 -7.64 -21.13
C GLN A 196 1.87 -6.44 -20.22
N GLY A 197 1.38 -6.66 -19.00
CA GLY A 197 0.86 -5.60 -18.14
C GLY A 197 -0.57 -5.89 -17.71
N PHE A 198 -0.98 -5.21 -16.65
CA PHE A 198 -2.29 -5.45 -16.05
C PHE A 198 -3.38 -4.71 -16.85
N PRO A 199 -4.55 -5.33 -17.13
CA PRO A 199 -5.65 -4.60 -17.76
C PRO A 199 -6.08 -3.44 -16.85
N ALA A 200 -5.80 -2.21 -17.29
CA ALA A 200 -6.28 -1.02 -16.62
C ALA A 200 -7.80 -1.08 -16.51
N PRO A 201 -8.38 -0.73 -15.35
CA PRO A 201 -9.82 -0.65 -15.23
C PRO A 201 -10.25 0.57 -16.04
N ARG A 202 -11.21 0.42 -16.95
CA ARG A 202 -11.76 1.59 -17.66
C ARG A 202 -13.13 1.89 -17.10
N CYS A 203 -13.39 3.14 -16.73
CA CYS A 203 -14.76 3.63 -16.58
C CYS A 203 -15.34 3.90 -17.97
N ASP A 204 -16.62 3.60 -18.15
CA ASP A 204 -17.39 4.07 -19.30
C ASP A 204 -17.70 5.57 -19.17
N GLU A 205 -18.37 6.14 -20.18
CA GLU A 205 -18.75 7.56 -20.22
C GLU A 205 -19.69 7.98 -19.07
N ARG A 206 -20.17 7.04 -18.24
CA ARG A 206 -21.03 7.26 -17.08
C ARG A 206 -20.29 7.09 -15.75
N GLY A 207 -18.99 6.76 -15.78
CA GLY A 207 -18.20 6.47 -14.59
C GLY A 207 -18.32 5.03 -14.10
N GLU A 208 -19.00 4.15 -14.85
CA GLU A 208 -19.19 2.74 -14.49
C GLU A 208 -18.03 1.92 -15.02
N TRP A 209 -17.44 1.09 -14.17
CA TRP A 209 -16.29 0.28 -14.54
C TRP A 209 -16.67 -0.80 -15.58
N ILE A 210 -15.92 -0.85 -16.68
CA ILE A 210 -16.05 -1.80 -17.79
C ILE A 210 -15.16 -3.02 -17.49
N PHE A 211 -15.80 -4.16 -17.28
CA PHE A 211 -15.14 -5.45 -17.06
C PHE A 211 -15.61 -6.46 -18.12
N ASP A 212 -14.89 -6.55 -19.24
CA ASP A 212 -15.20 -7.48 -20.33
C ASP A 212 -13.94 -8.30 -20.71
N PRO A 213 -13.85 -9.56 -20.27
CA PRO A 213 -12.69 -10.41 -20.54
C PRO A 213 -12.64 -11.00 -21.96
N GLU A 214 -13.71 -10.91 -22.76
CA GLU A 214 -13.66 -11.27 -24.19
C GLU A 214 -13.19 -10.10 -25.07
N ARG A 215 -13.26 -8.86 -24.54
CA ARG A 215 -12.99 -7.62 -25.28
C ARG A 215 -11.61 -7.02 -25.05
N TYR A 216 -10.87 -7.45 -24.03
CA TYR A 216 -9.53 -6.90 -23.72
C TYR A 216 -8.47 -7.99 -23.47
N PRO A 217 -7.94 -8.62 -24.55
CA PRO A 217 -6.95 -9.70 -24.43
C PRO A 217 -5.52 -9.20 -24.15
N GLU A 218 -5.26 -7.89 -24.26
CA GLU A 218 -3.90 -7.32 -24.26
C GLU A 218 -3.87 -5.98 -23.48
N SER A 219 -3.01 -5.87 -22.48
CA SER A 219 -2.40 -4.58 -22.11
C SER A 219 -0.92 -4.86 -21.93
N PRO A 220 -0.05 -4.25 -22.74
CA PRO A 220 0.09 -2.80 -22.78
C PRO A 220 -0.04 -2.24 -24.21
N ALA A 221 -0.29 -0.94 -24.29
CA ALA A 221 -0.28 -0.14 -25.53
C ALA A 221 -1.17 -0.68 -26.68
N PHE A 222 -2.37 -0.13 -26.77
CA PHE A 222 -3.25 -0.27 -27.94
C PHE A 222 -2.55 0.31 -29.18
N THR A 223 -1.82 -0.51 -29.95
CA THR A 223 -1.45 -0.17 -31.32
C THR A 223 -2.62 -0.56 -32.22
N GLY A 224 -3.45 0.43 -32.54
CA GLY A 224 -4.56 0.26 -33.47
C GLY A 224 -4.06 -0.11 -34.85
N ASP A 225 -4.50 -1.25 -35.36
CA ASP A 225 -5.09 -1.42 -36.69
C ASP A 225 -5.24 -2.91 -36.97
N ALA A 226 -6.48 -3.38 -37.02
CA ALA A 226 -6.85 -4.59 -37.77
C ALA A 226 -8.38 -4.61 -37.91
N GLY A 227 -8.89 -3.82 -38.85
CA GLY A 227 -10.25 -4.01 -39.35
C GLY A 227 -10.35 -5.34 -40.11
N TYR A 228 -11.48 -6.04 -39.97
CA TYR A 228 -12.00 -7.00 -40.94
C TYR A 228 -13.53 -7.13 -40.76
N PRO A 229 -14.25 -7.61 -41.80
CA PRO A 229 -15.53 -7.07 -42.23
C PRO A 229 -16.70 -7.85 -41.62
N VAL A 230 -17.83 -7.15 -41.56
CA VAL A 230 -19.13 -7.75 -41.27
C VAL A 230 -19.68 -8.31 -42.58
N GLU A 231 -20.00 -9.60 -42.63
CA GLU A 231 -20.94 -10.13 -43.62
C GLU A 231 -22.17 -10.71 -42.90
N GLU A 232 -23.30 -10.53 -43.58
CA GLU A 232 -24.70 -10.60 -43.16
C GLU A 232 -25.20 -11.97 -42.65
#